data_AF-A0A6I7WJY7-F1
#
_entry.id   AF-A0A6I7WJY7-F1
#
_cell.length_a   1.000
_cell.length_b   1.000
_cell.length_c   1.000
_cell.angle_alpha   90.00
_cell.angle_beta   90.00
_cell.angle_gamma   90.00
#
_symmetry.space_group_name_H-M   'P 1'
#
loop_
_entity.id
_entity.type
_entity.pdbx_description
1 polymer ?
#
loop_
_entity_poly.entity_id
_entity_poly.type
_entity_poly.pdbx_seq_one_letter_code
_entity_poly.pdbx_strand_id
1 'polypeptide(L)' 'LIPKAHAYFIAIHPFGDGNGRVGRALVMVQCLNARLMPPTFDGKNRAMYYATMEHAMAHGRYAPLIRLFYEATERA' A
#
# COMPACT_ATOMS: atom_id res chain seq x y z
N LEU A 1 -7.77 -4.73 5.76
CA LEU A 1 -6.90 -5.93 5.56
C LEU A 1 -5.87 -5.70 4.45
N ILE A 2 -6.27 -5.20 3.27
CA ILE A 2 -5.38 -4.96 2.11
C ILE A 2 -4.14 -4.08 2.41
N PRO A 3 -4.24 -2.91 3.06
CA PRO A 3 -3.05 -2.08 3.33
C PRO A 3 -2.05 -2.77 4.28
N LYS A 4 -2.57 -3.54 5.24
CA LYS A 4 -1.76 -4.33 6.18
C LYS A 4 -1.06 -5.49 5.47
N ALA A 5 -1.75 -6.20 4.57
CA ALA A 5 -1.15 -7.25 3.74
C ALA A 5 -0.03 -6.71 2.85
N HIS A 6 -0.23 -5.54 2.24
CA HIS A 6 0.80 -4.84 1.47
C HIS A 6 2.03 -4.48 2.32
N ALA A 7 1.81 -3.95 3.53
CA ALA A 7 2.90 -3.67 4.48
C ALA A 7 3.72 -4.93 4.81
N TYR A 8 3.06 -6.06 5.06
CA TYR A 8 3.76 -7.33 5.31
C TYR A 8 4.55 -7.83 4.09
N PHE A 9 3.97 -7.76 2.89
CA PHE A 9 4.67 -8.18 1.69
C PHE A 9 5.94 -7.35 1.47
N ILE A 10 5.85 -6.03 1.64
CA ILE A 10 7.01 -5.14 1.52
C ILE A 10 8.06 -5.39 2.62
N ALA A 11 7.62 -5.76 3.84
CA ALA A 11 8.51 -6.11 4.94
C ALA A 11 9.26 -7.44 4.71
N ILE A 12 8.62 -8.44 4.11
CA ILE A 12 9.26 -9.71 3.75
C ILE A 12 10.29 -9.49 2.62
N HIS A 13 10.00 -8.58 1.69
CA HIS A 13 10.89 -8.21 0.59
C HIS A 13 11.45 -9.40 -0.21
N PRO A 14 10.58 -10.29 -0.75
CA PRO A 14 11.01 -11.63 -1.21
C PRO A 14 11.79 -11.65 -2.54
N PHE A 15 11.81 -10.55 -3.31
CA PHE A 15 12.46 -10.51 -4.62
C PHE A 15 13.73 -9.63 -4.58
N GLY A 16 14.69 -9.91 -5.48
CA GLY A 16 15.92 -9.10 -5.61
C GLY A 16 15.68 -7.68 -6.13
N ASP A 17 14.65 -7.48 -6.96
CA ASP A 17 14.12 -6.18 -7.36
C ASP A 17 12.60 -6.29 -7.61
N GLY A 18 11.91 -5.15 -7.61
CA GLY A 18 10.52 -5.06 -8.07
C GLY A 18 9.47 -5.25 -6.98
N ASN A 19 9.86 -5.42 -5.72
CA ASN A 19 8.92 -5.57 -4.59
C ASN A 19 7.88 -4.44 -4.56
N GLY A 20 8.28 -3.18 -4.80
CA GLY A 20 7.33 -2.08 -4.87
C GLY A 20 6.29 -2.22 -6.00
N ARG A 21 6.70 -2.73 -7.17
CA ARG A 21 5.80 -2.96 -8.32
C ARG A 21 4.84 -4.11 -8.04
N VAL A 22 5.38 -5.25 -7.56
CA VAL A 22 4.58 -6.44 -7.23
C VAL A 22 3.61 -6.14 -6.09
N GLY A 23 4.05 -5.46 -5.02
CA GLY A 23 3.18 -5.11 -3.89
C GLY A 23 1.98 -4.27 -4.31
N ARG A 24 2.19 -3.24 -5.15
CA ARG A 24 1.08 -2.43 -5.68
C ARG A 24 0.17 -3.22 -6.63
N ALA A 25 0.72 -4.12 -7.45
CA ALA A 25 -0.09 -5.01 -8.26
C ALA A 25 -0.96 -5.94 -7.40
N LEU A 26 -0.43 -6.48 -6.30
CA LEU A 26 -1.19 -7.28 -5.33
C LEU A 26 -2.32 -6.47 -4.69
N VAL A 27 -2.06 -5.20 -4.32
CA VAL A 27 -3.11 -4.29 -3.85
C VAL A 27 -4.22 -4.14 -4.89
N MET A 28 -3.87 -3.93 -6.17
CA MET A 28 -4.84 -3.81 -7.26
C MET A 28 -5.70 -5.07 -7.39
N VAL A 29 -5.08 -6.25 -7.43
CA VAL A 29 -5.78 -7.54 -7.52
C VAL A 29 -6.72 -7.74 -6.33
N GLN A 30 -6.27 -7.46 -5.10
CA GLN A 30 -7.08 -7.60 -3.89
C GLN A 30 -8.27 -6.64 -3.87
N CYS A 31 -8.08 -5.38 -4.28
CA CYS A 31 -9.16 -4.41 -4.37
C CYS A 31 -10.21 -4.83 -5.41
N LEU A 32 -9.78 -5.18 -6.62
CA LEU A 32 -10.71 -5.56 -7.71
C LEU A 32 -11.49 -6.83 -7.37
N ASN A 33 -10.85 -7.84 -6.77
CA ASN A 33 -11.54 -9.04 -6.29
C ASN A 33 -12.59 -8.73 -5.21
N ALA A 34 -12.34 -7.71 -4.39
CA ALA A 34 -13.27 -7.22 -3.38
C ALA A 34 -14.30 -6.21 -3.92
N ARG A 35 -14.32 -5.95 -5.23
CA ARG A 35 -15.15 -4.90 -5.89
C ARG A 35 -14.90 -3.49 -5.32
N LEU A 36 -13.66 -3.21 -4.96
CA LEU A 36 -13.19 -1.90 -4.49
C LEU A 36 -12.35 -1.22 -5.57
N MET A 37 -12.44 0.10 -5.66
CA MET A 37 -11.53 0.90 -6.48
C MET A 37 -10.09 0.79 -5.92
N PRO A 38 -9.07 0.45 -6.72
CA PRO A 38 -7.69 0.45 -6.25
C PRO A 38 -7.15 1.87 -6.01
N PRO A 39 -6.29 2.08 -5.01
CA PRO A 39 -5.68 3.38 -4.76
C PRO A 39 -4.66 3.74 -5.84
N THR A 40 -4.64 5.01 -6.26
CA THR A 40 -3.63 5.53 -7.19
C THR A 40 -2.46 6.16 -6.42
N PHE A 41 -1.27 5.59 -6.59
CA PHE A 41 -0.03 6.15 -6.03
C PHE A 41 0.76 6.89 -7.11
N ASP A 42 0.87 8.20 -6.98
CA ASP A 42 1.50 9.10 -7.94
C ASP A 42 2.58 9.98 -7.28
N GLY A 43 3.14 10.94 -8.02
CA GLY A 43 4.14 11.87 -7.49
C GLY A 43 3.65 12.70 -6.30
N LYS A 44 2.33 12.93 -6.17
CA LYS A 44 1.75 13.80 -5.14
C LYS A 44 1.66 13.12 -3.78
N ASN A 45 1.45 11.80 -3.75
CA ASN A 45 1.35 11.04 -2.49
C ASN A 45 2.57 10.15 -2.20
N ARG A 46 3.60 10.21 -3.04
CA ARG A 46 4.83 9.40 -2.90
C ARG A 46 5.49 9.51 -1.53
N ALA A 47 5.68 10.72 -1.02
CA ALA A 47 6.32 10.93 0.30
C ALA A 47 5.49 10.32 1.44
N MET A 48 4.17 10.55 1.40
CA MET A 48 3.23 9.98 2.38
C MET A 48 3.17 8.46 2.31
N TYR A 49 3.23 7.89 1.10
CA TYR A 49 3.29 6.45 0.91
C TYR A 49 4.48 5.82 1.63
N TYR A 50 5.68 6.37 1.45
CA TYR A 50 6.86 5.85 2.15
C TYR A 50 6.77 6.04 3.67
N ALA A 51 6.40 7.24 4.13
CA ALA A 51 6.32 7.52 5.57
C ALA A 51 5.30 6.64 6.30
N THR A 52 4.12 6.43 5.72
CA THR A 52 3.08 5.60 6.33
C THR A 52 3.41 4.11 6.27
N MET A 53 4.10 3.65 5.21
CA MET A 53 4.61 2.28 5.12
C MET A 53 5.68 2.00 6.16
N GLU A 54 6.66 2.90 6.29
CA GLU A 54 7.71 2.80 7.31
C GLU A 54 7.10 2.76 8.72
N HIS A 55 6.19 3.68 9.02
CA HIS A 55 5.51 3.72 10.32
C HIS A 55 4.72 2.43 10.62
N ALA A 56 4.05 1.88 9.62
CA ALA A 56 3.31 0.63 9.74
C ALA A 56 4.24 -0.56 10.01
N MET A 57 5.39 -0.63 9.32
CA MET A 57 6.36 -1.71 9.45
C MET A 57 7.16 -1.64 10.75
N ALA A 58 7.60 -0.44 11.14
CA ALA A 58 8.45 -0.23 12.32
C ALA A 58 7.67 -0.32 13.64
N HIS A 59 6.40 0.09 13.65
CA HIS A 59 5.63 0.23 14.89
C HIS A 59 4.34 -0.59 14.95
N GLY A 60 4.00 -1.32 13.88
CA GLY A 60 2.74 -2.07 13.80
C GLY A 60 1.49 -1.17 13.79
N ARG A 61 1.65 0.14 13.53
CA ARG A 61 0.58 1.14 13.54
C ARG A 61 0.09 1.41 12.13
N TYR A 62 -0.95 0.69 11.72
CA TYR A 62 -1.44 0.71 10.34
C TYR A 62 -2.44 1.82 10.03
N ALA A 63 -2.96 2.54 11.03
CA ALA A 63 -4.02 3.54 10.81
C ALA A 63 -3.65 4.63 9.79
N PRO A 64 -2.43 5.22 9.81
CA PRO A 64 -2.03 6.21 8.80
C PRO A 64 -1.96 5.62 7.38
N LEU A 65 -1.49 4.37 7.25
CA LEU A 65 -1.40 3.68 5.96
C LEU A 65 -2.80 3.35 5.41
N ILE A 66 -3.72 2.91 6.26
CA ILE A 66 -5.11 2.64 5.89
C ILE A 66 -5.78 3.93 5.41
N ARG A 67 -5.58 5.04 6.13
CA ARG A 67 -6.10 6.35 5.75
C ARG A 67 -5.55 6.81 4.41
N LEU A 68 -4.24 6.67 4.17
CA LEU A 68 -3.65 7.01 2.88
C LEU A 68 -4.27 6.21 1.74
N PHE A 69 -4.46 4.89 1.91
CA PHE A 69 -5.09 4.06 0.88
C PHE A 69 -6.50 4.55 0.56
N TYR A 70 -7.30 4.86 1.57
CA TYR A 70 -8.64 5.43 1.38
C TYR A 70 -8.62 6.79 0.65
N GLU A 71 -7.75 7.71 1.06
CA GLU A 71 -7.65 9.01 0.37
C GLU A 71 -7.13 8.88 -1.07
N ALA A 72 -6.30 7.87 -1.34
CA ALA A 72 -5.78 7.58 -2.68
C ALA A 72 -6.80 6.86 -3.59
N THR A 73 -7.83 6.20 -3.04
CA THR A 73 -8.94 5.64 -3.82
C THR A 73 -9.92 6.71 -4.28
N GLU A 74 -10.16 7.74 -3.47
CA GLU A 74 -11.09 8.85 -3.81
C GLU A 74 -10.58 9.75 -4.95
N ARG A 75 -9.29 9.65 -5.28
CA ARG A 75 -8.65 10.44 -6.35
C ARG A 75 -8.57 9.69 -7.68
N ALA A 76 -9.01 8.44 -7.72
CA ALA A 76 -8.80 7.50 -8.83
C ALA A 76 -9.99 7.48 -9.80
#